data_AF-A0A7V2F4J1-F1
#
_entry.id   AF-A0A7V2F4J1-F1
#
_cell.length_a   1.000
_cell.length_b   1.000
_cell.length_c   1.000
_cell.angle_alpha   90.00
_cell.angle_beta   90.00
_cell.angle_gamma   90.00
#
_symmetry.space_group_name_H-M   'P 1'
#
loop_
_entity.id
_entity.type
_entity.pdbx_description
1 polymer ?
#
loop_
_entity_poly.entity_id
_entity_poly.type
_entity_poly.pdbx_seq_one_letter_code
_entity_poly.pdbx_strand_id
1 'polypeptide(L)'
;MKPHILDRYILKNHIGPYFFGLSIITFVFIMDFIFKYLDLFIGKGVDFFVVLEFFTLSLGHMFALIIPMAVMPATLMAFGQLAAENEVTAMKACGISLYRMIVPVAAAAVALTVALVYYNNFILPESNHRLMNLMIDIGKMKPTLEIRENIVSDAIKGYTILVREK
;
A
#
# COMPACT_ATOMS: atom_id res chain seq x y z
N MET A 1 38.27 -0.58 -10.84
CA MET A 1 36.89 -0.49 -11.37
C MET A 1 36.30 0.83 -10.92
N LYS A 2 35.82 1.70 -11.83
CA LYS A 2 35.29 3.01 -11.41
C LYS A 2 34.02 2.80 -10.55
N PRO A 3 33.89 3.48 -9.38
CA PRO A 3 32.78 3.28 -8.44
C PRO A 3 31.40 3.28 -9.10
N HIS A 4 31.20 4.23 -10.03
CA HIS A 4 29.94 4.43 -10.74
C HIS A 4 29.40 3.23 -11.54
N ILE A 5 30.25 2.31 -11.99
CA ILE A 5 29.80 1.19 -12.84
C ILE A 5 29.12 0.13 -11.97
N LEU A 6 29.71 -0.17 -10.80
CA LEU A 6 29.19 -1.14 -9.86
C LEU A 6 27.86 -0.66 -9.26
N ASP A 7 27.83 0.62 -8.86
CA ASP A 7 26.63 1.22 -8.26
C ASP A 7 25.45 1.17 -9.24
N ARG A 8 25.68 1.56 -10.51
CA ARG A 8 24.66 1.50 -11.56
C ARG A 8 24.18 0.08 -11.84
N TYR A 9 25.09 -0.89 -11.78
CA TYR A 9 24.76 -2.29 -12.01
C TYR A 9 23.86 -2.85 -10.89
N ILE A 10 24.23 -2.63 -9.63
CA ILE A 10 23.44 -3.06 -8.47
C ILE A 10 22.05 -2.41 -8.50
N LEU A 11 21.97 -1.11 -8.81
CA LEU A 11 20.70 -0.39 -8.96
C LEU A 11 19.85 -0.96 -10.09
N LYS A 12 20.45 -1.26 -11.26
CA LYS A 12 19.71 -1.83 -12.40
C LYS A 12 19.14 -3.20 -12.06
N ASN A 13 19.89 -4.05 -11.35
CA ASN A 13 19.42 -5.36 -10.90
C ASN A 13 18.32 -5.26 -9.84
N HIS A 14 18.17 -4.10 -9.18
CA HIS A 14 17.10 -3.87 -8.20
C HIS A 14 15.76 -3.48 -8.83
N ILE A 15 15.78 -2.80 -9.97
CA ILE A 15 14.58 -2.23 -10.61
C ILE A 15 13.59 -3.34 -10.99
N GLY A 16 14.06 -4.42 -11.63
CA GLY A 16 13.21 -5.53 -12.05
C GLY A 16 12.47 -6.19 -10.88
N PRO A 17 13.20 -6.70 -9.86
CA PRO A 17 12.62 -7.26 -8.65
C PRO A 17 11.70 -6.29 -7.89
N TYR A 18 12.00 -5.00 -7.90
CA TYR A 18 11.15 -3.98 -7.27
C TYR A 18 9.78 -3.88 -7.93
N PHE A 19 9.73 -3.72 -9.26
CA PHE A 19 8.44 -3.66 -9.95
C PHE A 19 7.69 -4.99 -9.89
N PHE A 20 8.41 -6.11 -9.93
CA PHE A 20 7.80 -7.43 -9.77
C PHE A 20 7.14 -7.60 -8.38
N GLY A 21 7.87 -7.27 -7.31
CA GLY A 21 7.34 -7.31 -5.94
C GLY A 21 6.19 -6.32 -5.75
N LEU A 22 6.30 -5.11 -6.30
CA LEU A 22 5.26 -4.09 -6.27
C LEU A 22 3.97 -4.59 -6.94
N SER A 23 4.07 -5.21 -8.12
CA SER A 23 2.93 -5.76 -8.84
C SER A 23 2.23 -6.87 -8.05
N ILE A 24 2.99 -7.79 -7.44
CA ILE A 24 2.43 -8.88 -6.63
C ILE A 24 1.69 -8.31 -5.42
N ILE A 25 2.32 -7.42 -4.66
CA ILE A 25 1.70 -6.85 -3.47
C ILE A 25 0.46 -6.03 -3.85
N THR A 26 0.54 -5.24 -4.92
CA THR A 26 -0.62 -4.48 -5.43
C THR A 26 -1.77 -5.41 -5.79
N PHE A 27 -1.49 -6.51 -6.48
CA PHE A 27 -2.50 -7.51 -6.83
C PHE A 27 -3.17 -8.11 -5.59
N VAL A 28 -2.38 -8.49 -4.58
CA VAL A 28 -2.91 -9.03 -3.32
C VAL A 28 -3.80 -8.01 -2.60
N PHE A 29 -3.37 -6.75 -2.53
CA PHE A 29 -4.16 -5.68 -1.92
C PHE A 29 -5.47 -5.41 -2.67
N ILE A 30 -5.45 -5.43 -4.00
CA ILE A 30 -6.67 -5.29 -4.81
C ILE A 30 -7.63 -6.45 -4.53
N MET A 31 -7.13 -7.68 -4.45
CA MET A 31 -7.97 -8.83 -4.12
C MET A 31 -8.57 -8.70 -2.72
N ASP A 32 -7.77 -8.35 -1.71
CA ASP A 32 -8.24 -8.10 -0.35
C ASP A 32 -9.35 -7.04 -0.32
N PHE A 33 -9.15 -5.95 -1.07
CA PHE A 33 -10.15 -4.90 -1.21
C PHE A 33 -11.45 -5.42 -1.81
N ILE A 34 -11.39 -6.16 -2.91
CA ILE A 34 -12.58 -6.70 -3.57
C ILE A 34 -13.36 -7.58 -2.59
N PHE A 35 -12.70 -8.51 -1.89
CA PHE A 35 -13.37 -9.38 -0.93
C PHE A 35 -13.99 -8.61 0.24
N LYS A 36 -13.29 -7.61 0.78
CA LYS A 36 -13.77 -6.80 1.91
C LYS A 36 -15.01 -5.97 1.58
N TYR A 37 -15.11 -5.50 0.34
CA TYR A 37 -16.22 -4.64 -0.11
C TYR A 37 -17.24 -5.35 -1.01
N LEU A 38 -17.04 -6.64 -1.30
CA LEU A 38 -17.92 -7.45 -2.14
C LEU A 38 -19.37 -7.40 -1.65
N ASP A 39 -19.58 -7.55 -0.34
CA ASP A 39 -20.91 -7.52 0.29
C ASP A 39 -21.57 -6.15 0.16
N LEU A 40 -20.78 -5.08 0.14
CA LEU A 40 -21.28 -3.71 -0.03
C LEU A 40 -21.75 -3.47 -1.48
N PHE A 41 -21.07 -4.08 -2.45
CA PHE A 41 -21.38 -3.98 -3.88
C PHE A 41 -22.59 -4.84 -4.26
N ILE A 42 -22.68 -6.05 -3.72
CA ILE A 42 -23.75 -7.00 -4.06
C ILE A 42 -25.03 -6.73 -3.24
N GLY A 43 -24.90 -6.33 -1.97
CA GLY A 43 -26.04 -6.27 -1.05
C GLY A 43 -26.83 -4.96 -1.02
N LYS A 44 -26.32 -3.84 -1.56
CA LYS A 44 -26.89 -2.49 -1.27
C LYS A 44 -27.24 -1.61 -2.48
N GLY A 45 -27.12 -2.10 -3.72
CA GLY A 45 -27.49 -1.35 -4.92
C GLY A 45 -26.78 0.01 -5.02
N VAL A 46 -25.48 0.03 -4.69
CA VAL A 46 -24.65 1.23 -4.74
C VAL A 46 -24.29 1.53 -6.19
N ASP A 47 -24.40 2.79 -6.61
CA ASP A 47 -24.06 3.23 -7.96
C ASP A 47 -22.59 2.91 -8.30
N PHE A 48 -22.35 2.34 -9.48
CA PHE A 48 -21.03 1.97 -9.99
C PHE A 48 -20.04 3.14 -9.96
N PHE A 49 -20.52 4.38 -10.17
CA PHE A 49 -19.67 5.57 -10.09
C PHE A 49 -19.13 5.82 -8.67
N VAL A 50 -19.95 5.63 -7.64
CA VAL A 50 -19.53 5.80 -6.23
C VAL A 50 -18.54 4.70 -5.84
N VAL A 51 -18.74 3.49 -6.36
CA VAL A 51 -17.80 2.37 -6.17
C VAL A 51 -16.43 2.68 -6.78
N LEU A 52 -16.41 3.22 -8.00
CA LEU A 52 -15.17 3.57 -8.69
C LEU A 52 -14.45 4.72 -7.99
N GLU A 53 -15.17 5.76 -7.57
CA GLU A 53 -14.60 6.86 -6.80
C GLU A 53 -13.98 6.35 -5.48
N PHE A 54 -14.71 5.53 -4.73
CA PHE A 54 -14.23 4.90 -3.51
C PHE A 54 -12.97 4.02 -3.75
N PHE A 55 -12.93 3.28 -4.85
CA PHE A 55 -11.76 2.47 -5.24
C PHE A 55 -10.54 3.35 -5.52
N THR A 56 -10.70 4.43 -6.30
CA THR A 56 -9.59 5.34 -6.63
C THR A 56 -9.04 6.07 -5.40
N LEU A 57 -9.91 6.53 -4.49
CA LEU A 57 -9.51 7.15 -3.22
C LEU A 57 -8.79 6.15 -2.30
N SER A 58 -9.27 4.91 -2.24
CA SER A 58 -8.66 3.85 -1.44
C SER A 58 -7.31 3.40 -1.98
N LEU A 59 -7.15 3.35 -3.30
CA LEU A 59 -5.87 3.04 -3.94
C LEU A 59 -4.78 4.04 -3.54
N GLY A 60 -5.09 5.33 -3.43
CA GLY A 60 -4.12 6.34 -2.99
C GLY A 60 -3.52 6.01 -1.62
N HIS A 61 -4.36 5.59 -0.67
CA HIS A 61 -3.90 5.13 0.64
C HIS A 61 -3.11 3.82 0.56
N MET A 62 -3.57 2.87 -0.24
CA MET A 62 -2.87 1.60 -0.43
C MET A 62 -1.47 1.80 -1.01
N PHE A 63 -1.28 2.69 -1.99
CA PHE A 63 0.04 2.96 -2.56
C PHE A 63 1.05 3.49 -1.53
N ALA A 64 0.59 4.30 -0.57
CA ALA A 64 1.45 4.78 0.52
C ALA A 64 2.02 3.63 1.38
N LEU A 65 1.31 2.51 1.46
CA LEU A 65 1.73 1.30 2.19
C LEU A 65 2.48 0.30 1.29
N ILE A 66 1.99 0.08 0.07
CA ILE A 66 2.53 -0.93 -0.85
C ILE A 66 3.96 -0.58 -1.29
N ILE A 67 4.24 0.71 -1.55
CA ILE A 67 5.55 1.18 -2.01
C ILE A 67 6.70 0.77 -1.04
N PRO A 68 6.66 1.12 0.26
CA PRO A 68 7.71 0.70 1.19
C PRO A 68 7.71 -0.81 1.43
N MET A 69 6.55 -1.47 1.41
CA MET A 69 6.45 -2.93 1.56
C MET A 69 7.15 -3.68 0.41
N ALA A 70 7.09 -3.15 -0.81
CA ALA A 70 7.72 -3.76 -1.99
C ALA A 70 9.25 -3.72 -1.96
N VAL A 71 9.86 -2.83 -1.17
CA VAL A 71 11.33 -2.72 -1.05
C VAL A 71 11.93 -4.00 -0.45
N MET A 72 11.26 -4.61 0.53
CA MET A 72 11.76 -5.81 1.20
C MET A 72 11.90 -7.02 0.25
N PRO A 73 10.86 -7.48 -0.46
CA PRO A 73 11.01 -8.60 -1.39
C PRO A 73 11.93 -8.25 -2.57
N ALA A 74 11.95 -6.99 -3.02
CA ALA A 74 12.86 -6.54 -4.06
C ALA A 74 14.32 -6.69 -3.68
N THR A 75 14.67 -6.23 -2.46
CA THR A 75 16.03 -6.34 -1.92
C THR A 75 16.46 -7.78 -1.76
N LEU A 76 15.59 -8.62 -1.20
CA LEU A 76 15.85 -10.05 -1.03
C LEU A 76 16.08 -10.73 -2.38
N MET A 77 15.24 -10.46 -3.38
CA MET A 77 15.31 -11.10 -4.68
C MET A 77 16.53 -10.61 -5.49
N ALA A 78 16.84 -9.31 -5.47
CA ALA A 78 17.99 -8.77 -6.17
C ALA A 78 19.32 -9.28 -5.59
N PHE A 79 19.50 -9.21 -4.27
CA PHE A 79 20.70 -9.75 -3.63
C PHE A 79 20.75 -11.28 -3.66
N GLY A 80 19.59 -11.94 -3.62
CA GLY A 80 19.47 -13.38 -3.80
C GLY A 80 19.95 -13.85 -5.18
N GLN A 81 19.60 -13.13 -6.25
CA GLN A 81 20.08 -13.41 -7.61
C GLN A 81 21.60 -13.19 -7.72
N LEU A 82 22.10 -12.04 -7.24
CA LEU A 82 23.54 -11.74 -7.22
C LEU A 82 24.34 -12.80 -6.43
N ALA A 83 23.77 -13.36 -5.37
CA ALA A 83 24.37 -14.43 -4.60
C ALA A 83 24.32 -15.78 -5.33
N ALA A 84 23.19 -16.11 -5.96
CA ALA A 84 23.01 -17.35 -6.73
C ALA A 84 23.94 -17.44 -7.94
N GLU A 85 24.22 -16.31 -8.59
CA GLU A 85 25.16 -16.21 -9.72
C GLU A 85 26.63 -16.09 -9.28
N ASN A 86 26.91 -16.23 -7.98
CA ASN A 86 28.24 -16.07 -7.37
C ASN A 86 28.88 -14.68 -7.57
N GLU A 87 28.13 -13.68 -8.00
CA GLU A 87 28.64 -12.32 -8.21
C GLU A 87 29.05 -11.68 -6.88
N VAL A 88 28.29 -11.90 -5.80
CA VAL A 88 28.65 -11.45 -4.44
C VAL A 88 29.99 -12.05 -4.00
N THR A 89 30.21 -13.33 -4.28
CA THR A 89 31.46 -14.03 -3.96
C THR A 89 32.63 -13.48 -4.77
N ALA A 90 32.44 -13.28 -6.08
CA ALA A 90 33.45 -12.70 -6.97
C ALA A 90 33.84 -11.29 -6.54
N MET A 91 32.86 -10.43 -6.23
CA MET A 91 33.12 -9.07 -5.76
C MET A 91 33.88 -9.06 -4.43
N LYS A 92 33.53 -9.95 -3.48
CA LYS A 92 34.27 -10.10 -2.22
C LYS A 92 35.71 -10.57 -2.46
N ALA A 93 35.94 -11.47 -3.41
CA ALA A 93 37.28 -11.93 -3.78
C ALA A 93 38.15 -10.80 -4.37
N CYS A 94 37.52 -9.82 -5.04
CA CYS A 94 38.18 -8.59 -5.51
C CYS A 94 38.40 -7.54 -4.39
N GLY A 95 38.13 -7.87 -3.13
CA GLY A 95 38.31 -6.96 -1.99
C GLY A 95 37.19 -5.93 -1.80
N ILE A 96 36.05 -6.08 -2.48
CA ILE A 96 34.89 -5.19 -2.30
C ILE A 96 34.14 -5.62 -1.04
N SER A 97 33.99 -4.70 -0.09
CA SER A 97 33.23 -4.94 1.13
C SER A 97 31.73 -5.06 0.85
N LEU A 98 31.03 -5.92 1.60
CA LEU A 98 29.58 -6.08 1.50
C LEU A 98 28.84 -4.76 1.78
N TYR A 99 29.33 -3.98 2.75
CA TYR A 99 28.79 -2.67 3.09
C TYR A 99 28.76 -1.72 1.89
N ARG A 100 29.77 -1.76 1.03
CA ARG A 100 29.82 -0.90 -0.15
C ARG A 100 28.75 -1.26 -1.19
N MET A 101 28.33 -2.53 -1.27
CA MET A 101 27.23 -2.96 -2.14
C MET A 101 25.87 -2.46 -1.65
N ILE A 102 25.73 -2.25 -0.34
CA ILE A 102 24.48 -1.79 0.28
C ILE A 102 24.29 -0.29 0.08
N VAL A 103 25.37 0.50 0.06
CA VAL A 103 25.33 1.97 -0.12
C VAL A 103 24.43 2.45 -1.27
N PRO A 104 24.55 1.95 -2.53
CA PRO A 104 23.71 2.42 -3.62
C PRO A 104 22.22 2.09 -3.42
N VAL A 105 21.91 0.94 -2.82
CA VAL A 105 20.53 0.54 -2.51
C VAL A 105 19.96 1.39 -1.38
N ALA A 106 20.75 1.66 -0.34
CA ALA A 106 20.37 2.54 0.75
C ALA A 106 20.12 3.99 0.27
N ALA A 107 20.96 4.50 -0.64
CA ALA A 107 20.76 5.81 -1.25
C ALA A 107 19.44 5.89 -2.03
N ALA A 108 19.09 4.83 -2.78
CA ALA A 108 17.79 4.74 -3.45
C ALA A 108 16.61 4.66 -2.46
N ALA A 109 16.77 3.92 -1.35
CA ALA A 109 15.74 3.84 -0.31
C ALA A 109 15.50 5.20 0.38
N VAL A 110 16.56 6.00 0.61
CA VAL A 110 16.42 7.37 1.12
C VAL A 110 15.69 8.25 0.11
N ALA A 111 16.04 8.18 -1.18
CA ALA A 111 15.35 8.93 -2.23
C ALA A 111 13.85 8.55 -2.30
N LEU A 112 13.54 7.25 -2.21
CA LEU A 112 12.17 6.75 -2.15
C LEU A 112 11.43 7.24 -0.90
N THR A 113 12.11 7.29 0.25
CA THR A 113 11.55 7.80 1.51
C THR A 113 11.17 9.27 1.36
N VAL A 114 12.04 10.11 0.79
CA VAL A 114 11.74 11.53 0.53
C VAL A 114 10.52 11.68 -0.39
N ALA A 115 10.45 10.88 -1.46
CA ALA A 115 9.30 10.87 -2.36
C ALA A 115 8.01 10.44 -1.64
N LEU A 116 8.08 9.44 -0.78
CA LEU A 116 6.94 8.93 -0.01
C LEU A 116 6.48 9.92 1.07
N VAL A 117 7.42 10.63 1.71
CA VAL A 117 7.12 11.72 2.64
C VAL A 117 6.39 12.86 1.93
N TYR A 118 6.83 13.23 0.72
CA TYR A 118 6.13 14.23 -0.08
C TYR A 118 4.72 13.75 -0.45
N TYR A 119 4.58 12.50 -0.90
CA TYR A 119 3.28 11.89 -1.19
C TYR A 119 2.34 11.91 0.02
N ASN A 120 2.84 11.52 1.19
CA ASN A 120 2.06 11.49 2.44
C ASN A 120 1.68 12.87 2.96
N ASN A 121 2.48 13.91 2.73
CA ASN A 121 2.18 15.26 3.22
C ASN A 121 1.26 16.07 2.31
N PHE A 122 1.32 15.85 0.99
CA PHE A 122 0.56 16.66 0.04
C PHE A 122 -0.62 15.92 -0.57
N ILE A 123 -0.47 14.64 -0.94
CA ILE A 123 -1.46 13.92 -1.75
C ILE A 123 -2.40 13.09 -0.87
N LEU A 124 -1.84 12.46 0.17
CA LEU A 124 -2.62 11.60 1.06
C LEU A 124 -3.65 12.32 1.95
N PRO A 125 -3.42 13.53 2.52
CA PRO A 125 -4.38 14.17 3.40
C PRO A 125 -5.60 14.69 2.63
N GLU A 126 -5.41 15.17 1.40
CA GLU A 126 -6.53 15.56 0.52
C GLU A 126 -7.39 14.35 0.13
N SER A 127 -6.74 13.22 -0.15
CA SER A 127 -7.42 11.95 -0.46
C SER A 127 -8.19 11.39 0.75
N ASN A 128 -7.59 11.43 1.96
CA ASN A 128 -8.26 10.99 3.19
C ASN A 128 -9.40 11.92 3.59
N HIS A 129 -9.28 13.24 3.41
CA HIS A 129 -10.39 14.16 3.68
C HIS A 129 -11.57 13.93 2.73
N ARG A 130 -11.31 13.71 1.44
CA ARG A 130 -12.35 13.36 0.46
C ARG A 130 -13.00 12.01 0.79
N LEU A 131 -12.20 11.00 1.17
CA LEU A 131 -12.71 9.69 1.59
C LEU A 131 -13.62 9.78 2.83
N MET A 132 -13.22 10.58 3.82
CA MET A 132 -14.02 10.82 5.03
C MET A 132 -15.35 11.52 4.71
N ASN A 133 -15.31 12.54 3.86
CA ASN A 133 -16.53 13.24 3.43
C ASN A 133 -17.47 12.32 2.64
N LEU A 134 -16.93 11.49 1.73
CA LEU A 134 -17.71 10.50 1.00
C LEU A 134 -18.33 9.45 1.94
N MET A 135 -17.60 8.99 2.97
CA MET A 135 -18.17 8.08 3.99
C MET A 135 -19.29 8.75 4.80
N ILE A 136 -19.13 10.02 5.16
CA ILE A 136 -20.17 10.78 5.88
C ILE A 136 -21.41 10.96 4.99
N ASP A 137 -21.24 11.25 3.71
CA ASP A 137 -22.36 11.43 2.77
C ASP A 137 -23.06 10.10 2.45
N ILE A 138 -22.32 9.00 2.32
CA ILE A 138 -22.88 7.64 2.22
C ILE A 138 -23.65 7.27 3.50
N GLY A 139 -23.11 7.60 4.67
CA GLY A 139 -23.78 7.40 5.95
C GLY A 139 -25.07 8.22 6.10
N LYS A 140 -25.08 9.45 5.57
CA LYS A 140 -26.26 10.34 5.57
C LYS A 140 -27.32 9.94 4.53
N MET A 141 -26.92 9.39 3.38
CA MET A 141 -27.85 8.95 2.34
C MET A 141 -28.55 7.62 2.68
N LYS A 142 -27.99 6.78 3.56
CA LYS A 142 -28.63 5.53 4.02
C LYS A 142 -28.48 5.35 5.54
N PRO A 143 -29.46 5.79 6.36
CA PRO A 143 -29.48 5.61 7.82
C PRO A 143 -29.68 4.14 8.26
N THR A 144 -29.41 3.17 7.39
CA THR A 144 -29.52 1.72 7.65
C THR A 144 -28.18 1.10 8.09
N LEU A 145 -27.10 1.88 8.20
CA LEU A 145 -25.78 1.39 8.64
C LEU A 145 -25.56 1.45 10.16
N GLU A 146 -26.49 2.01 10.93
CA GLU A 146 -26.38 2.13 12.40
C GLU A 146 -27.40 1.31 13.20
N ILE A 147 -28.13 0.40 12.56
CA ILE A 147 -28.91 -0.61 13.30
C ILE A 147 -28.29 -1.97 13.02
N ARG A 148 -27.16 -2.24 13.70
CA ARG A 148 -26.85 -3.62 14.06
C ARG A 148 -27.83 -3.99 15.17
N GLU A 149 -28.72 -4.94 14.90
CA GLU A 149 -29.47 -5.61 15.97
C GLU A 149 -28.50 -6.11 17.05
N ASN A 150 -28.90 -5.98 18.31
CA ASN A 150 -28.16 -6.40 19.51
C ASN A 150 -26.95 -5.57 19.96
N ILE A 151 -26.74 -4.35 19.44
CA ILE A 151 -25.79 -3.40 20.04
C ILE A 151 -26.52 -2.11 20.33
N VAL A 152 -26.47 -1.65 21.58
CA VAL A 152 -27.08 -0.39 22.00
C VAL A 152 -26.35 0.75 21.28
N SER A 153 -26.88 1.17 20.14
CA SER A 153 -26.43 2.37 19.44
C SER A 153 -27.02 3.59 20.13
N ASP A 154 -26.20 4.31 20.89
CA ASP A 154 -26.52 5.61 21.48
C ASP A 154 -26.35 6.72 20.41
N ALA A 155 -27.01 6.54 19.26
CA ALA A 155 -26.88 7.41 18.09
C ALA A 155 -27.50 8.81 18.31
N ILE A 156 -28.22 9.02 19.42
CA ILE A 156 -28.80 10.30 19.82
C ILE A 156 -28.60 10.46 21.32
N LYS A 157 -27.95 11.57 21.74
CA LYS A 157 -27.76 11.92 23.15
C LYS A 157 -29.13 12.00 23.85
N GLY A 158 -29.52 10.93 24.56
CA GLY A 158 -30.70 10.90 25.45
C GLY A 158 -31.84 9.93 25.09
N TYR A 159 -31.71 9.04 24.10
CA TYR A 159 -32.76 8.04 23.82
C TYR A 159 -32.20 6.65 23.52
N THR A 160 -32.54 5.68 24.36
CA THR A 160 -32.24 4.25 24.15
C THR A 160 -33.40 3.57 23.45
N ILE A 161 -33.19 3.13 22.20
CA ILE A 161 -34.18 2.37 21.43
C ILE A 161 -33.83 0.88 21.50
N LEU A 162 -34.72 0.10 22.10
CA LEU A 162 -34.63 -1.36 22.12
C LEU A 162 -35.65 -1.94 21.14
N VAL A 163 -35.18 -2.49 20.03
CA VAL A 163 -35.99 -3.30 19.13
C VAL A 163 -35.89 -4.76 19.59
N ARG A 164 -37.00 -5.30 20.08
CA ARG A 164 -37.18 -6.71 20.42
C ARG A 164 -38.17 -7.28 19.42
N GLU A 165 -37.71 -8.19 18.56
CA GLU A 165 -38.59 -8.97 17.70
C GLU A 165 -39.47 -9.90 18.56
N LYS A 166 -40.69 -10.16 18.10
CA LYS A 166 -41.73 -10.91 18.81
C LYS A 166 -41.96 -12.25 18.14
#